data_AF-A0A6G2BJZ1-F1
#
_entry.id   AF-A0A6G2BJZ1-F1
#
_cell.length_a   1.000
_cell.length_b   1.000
_cell.length_c   1.000
_cell.angle_alpha   90.00
_cell.angle_beta   90.00
_cell.angle_gamma   90.00
#
_symmetry.space_group_name_H-M   'P 1'
#
loop_
_entity.id
_entity.type
_entity.pdbx_description
1 polymer ?
#
loop_
_entity_poly.entity_id
_entity_poly.type
_entity_poly.pdbx_seq_one_letter_code
_entity_poly.pdbx_strand_id
1 'polypeptide(L)'
;MTSPYPDGDREKVASKLPAALRQELKIRTAEYGIDIQDAVTEGIHAWRADGGHRAAVDTAGAESFSTWLPNGLYGRFKEDCSARGVSYTQGLAQSVRGWLDAHPSPGRQSHTGPQRKIVCNQKGGVGKTAVAAGIAQAYAEDGKRVLLVDYDPQGHLSEQLGIAQIPPGEDSLVAHMCAEGKADLRELLVTFEDERFGKRLQILPACFDGFLLDAKIATNTRIRRREATLERALEPLETDFDIVVIDCPPSLGIAMDAAIYYGRRRDGEPTGASGVIIPVLAEDSSATAYAMLTEQIESLKEDLDLELDYLGLVVNLYDSRRGFVATSSLRQWKSLGDPPVLAVIGDLKEQREAVRMGRPLLAYAPHCDQAEAMRRIARASS
;
A
#
# COMPACT_ATOMS: atom_id res chain seq x y z
N MET A 1 -10.99 25.93 -20.53
CA MET A 1 -11.07 25.24 -21.83
C MET A 1 -12.54 25.12 -22.18
N THR A 2 -12.92 25.51 -23.39
CA THR A 2 -14.30 25.48 -23.90
C THR A 2 -14.76 24.03 -24.04
N SER A 3 -15.88 23.68 -23.39
CA SER A 3 -16.53 22.37 -23.55
C SER A 3 -16.86 22.14 -25.04
N PRO A 4 -16.65 20.94 -25.60
CA PRO A 4 -16.87 20.67 -27.02
C PRO A 4 -18.35 20.67 -27.45
N TYR A 5 -19.29 21.03 -26.56
CA TYR A 5 -20.72 21.05 -26.85
C TYR A 5 -21.31 22.44 -26.59
N PRO A 6 -22.00 23.05 -27.57
CA PRO A 6 -22.65 24.35 -27.39
C PRO A 6 -23.75 24.27 -26.32
N ASP A 7 -23.81 25.27 -25.45
CA ASP A 7 -24.85 25.43 -24.42
C ASP A 7 -26.25 25.43 -25.07
N GLY A 8 -26.94 24.29 -25.00
CA GLY A 8 -28.25 24.04 -25.64
C GLY A 8 -28.57 22.56 -25.93
N ASP A 9 -27.56 21.68 -25.99
CA ASP A 9 -27.72 20.29 -26.46
C ASP A 9 -27.81 19.21 -25.37
N ARG A 10 -27.99 19.61 -24.11
CA ARG A 10 -28.00 18.68 -22.97
C ARG A 10 -29.28 18.74 -22.14
N GLU A 11 -29.75 17.57 -21.72
CA GLU A 11 -30.88 17.39 -20.80
C GLU A 11 -30.38 17.12 -19.38
N LYS A 12 -31.06 17.70 -18.39
CA LYS A 12 -30.78 17.40 -16.98
C LYS A 12 -31.38 16.05 -16.64
N VAL A 13 -30.55 15.16 -16.13
CA VAL A 13 -30.97 13.82 -15.72
C VAL A 13 -30.71 13.62 -14.23
N ALA A 14 -31.61 12.89 -13.59
CA ALA A 14 -31.47 12.46 -12.21
C ALA A 14 -31.44 10.93 -12.15
N SER A 15 -30.49 10.40 -11.39
CA SER A 15 -30.32 8.99 -11.08
C SER A 15 -29.76 8.84 -9.67
N LYS A 16 -29.22 7.66 -9.35
CA LYS A 16 -28.51 7.40 -8.09
C LYS A 16 -27.07 6.97 -8.37
N LEU A 17 -26.15 7.41 -7.51
CA LEU A 17 -24.74 7.01 -7.56
C LEU A 17 -24.21 6.81 -6.13
N PRO A 18 -23.41 5.76 -5.86
CA PRO A 18 -22.76 5.58 -4.56
C PRO A 18 -21.90 6.79 -4.17
N ALA A 19 -21.91 7.17 -2.89
CA ALA A 19 -21.19 8.35 -2.42
C ALA A 19 -19.68 8.25 -2.67
N ALA A 20 -19.09 7.07 -2.47
CA ALA A 20 -17.68 6.81 -2.74
C ALA A 20 -17.33 7.01 -4.22
N LEU A 21 -18.13 6.43 -5.12
CA LEU A 21 -17.93 6.54 -6.56
C LEU A 21 -18.14 7.97 -7.07
N ARG A 22 -19.10 8.71 -6.49
CA ARG A 22 -19.32 10.13 -6.75
C ARG A 22 -18.11 10.97 -6.33
N GLN A 23 -17.53 10.69 -5.17
CA GLN A 23 -16.36 11.39 -4.66
C GLN A 23 -15.13 11.13 -5.53
N GLU A 24 -14.90 9.86 -5.89
CA GLU A 24 -13.80 9.44 -6.76
C GLU A 24 -13.92 10.08 -8.16
N LEU A 25 -15.12 10.08 -8.74
CA LEU A 25 -15.40 10.76 -10.00
C LEU A 25 -15.05 12.25 -9.93
N LYS A 26 -15.51 12.96 -8.90
CA LYS A 26 -15.21 14.40 -8.71
C LYS A 26 -13.72 14.69 -8.63
N ILE A 27 -12.98 13.88 -7.87
CA ILE A 27 -11.53 14.02 -7.72
C ILE A 27 -10.87 13.80 -9.09
N ARG A 28 -11.20 12.70 -9.77
CA ARG A 28 -10.54 12.33 -11.02
C ARG A 28 -10.82 13.33 -12.15
N THR A 29 -12.05 13.83 -12.24
CA THR A 29 -12.41 14.87 -13.21
C THR A 29 -11.64 16.15 -12.96
N ALA A 30 -11.42 16.53 -11.69
CA ALA A 30 -10.62 17.69 -11.33
C ALA A 30 -9.13 17.50 -11.69
N GLU A 31 -8.57 16.30 -11.45
CA GLU A 31 -7.18 15.97 -11.80
C GLU A 31 -6.92 16.09 -13.31
N TYR A 32 -7.89 15.69 -14.14
CA TYR A 32 -7.80 15.73 -15.60
C TYR A 32 -8.27 17.06 -16.22
N GLY A 33 -8.83 17.97 -15.44
CA GLY A 33 -9.46 19.19 -15.96
C GLY A 33 -10.67 18.91 -16.86
N ILE A 34 -11.35 17.79 -16.66
CA ILE A 34 -12.55 17.36 -17.41
C ILE A 34 -13.79 17.71 -16.57
N ASP A 35 -14.88 18.13 -17.22
CA ASP A 35 -16.15 18.35 -16.50
C ASP A 35 -16.82 17.01 -16.16
N ILE A 36 -17.46 16.93 -14.99
CA ILE A 36 -18.12 15.71 -14.50
C ILE A 36 -19.21 15.21 -15.46
N GLN A 37 -19.91 16.13 -16.13
CA GLN A 37 -20.92 15.78 -17.14
C GLN A 37 -20.30 15.13 -18.39
N ASP A 38 -19.10 15.54 -18.77
CA ASP A 38 -18.38 14.98 -19.92
C ASP A 38 -17.87 13.57 -19.58
N ALA A 39 -17.27 13.40 -18.41
CA ALA A 39 -16.83 12.10 -17.92
C ALA A 39 -17.97 11.07 -17.82
N VAL A 40 -19.14 11.49 -17.30
CA VAL A 40 -20.32 10.59 -17.26
C VAL A 40 -20.81 10.27 -18.67
N THR A 41 -20.80 11.24 -19.58
CA THR A 41 -21.20 11.05 -20.99
C THR A 41 -20.30 10.01 -21.68
N GLU A 42 -18.99 10.16 -21.55
CA GLU A 42 -18.00 9.21 -22.08
C GLU A 42 -18.15 7.81 -21.48
N GLY A 43 -18.31 7.73 -20.15
CA GLY A 43 -18.53 6.46 -19.46
C GLY A 43 -19.77 5.73 -19.96
N ILE A 44 -20.88 6.44 -20.19
CA ILE A 44 -22.12 5.88 -20.74
C ILE A 44 -21.89 5.40 -22.18
N HIS A 45 -21.22 6.19 -23.03
CA HIS A 45 -20.92 5.77 -24.40
C HIS A 45 -20.07 4.49 -24.43
N ALA A 46 -19.02 4.42 -23.61
CA ALA A 46 -18.18 3.24 -23.51
C ALA A 46 -18.97 2.02 -23.00
N TRP A 47 -19.78 2.19 -21.95
CA TRP A 47 -20.62 1.11 -21.41
C TRP A 47 -21.62 0.57 -22.46
N ARG A 48 -22.20 1.45 -23.26
CA ARG A 48 -23.12 1.07 -24.34
C ARG A 48 -22.39 0.32 -25.46
N ALA A 49 -21.19 0.75 -25.84
CA ALA A 49 -20.40 0.13 -26.91
C ALA A 49 -19.86 -1.28 -26.56
N ASP A 50 -19.57 -1.53 -25.28
CA ASP A 50 -18.87 -2.72 -24.80
C ASP A 50 -19.66 -4.04 -24.97
N GLY A 51 -21.00 -3.99 -25.03
CA GLY A 51 -21.88 -5.14 -25.33
C GLY A 51 -21.85 -6.34 -24.36
N GLY A 52 -20.81 -6.47 -23.54
CA GLY A 52 -20.55 -7.58 -22.64
C GLY A 52 -21.06 -7.36 -21.21
N HIS A 53 -20.99 -8.42 -20.41
CA HIS A 53 -21.34 -8.39 -18.99
C HIS A 53 -20.20 -7.76 -18.18
N ARG A 54 -20.50 -6.69 -17.43
CA ARG A 54 -19.55 -6.03 -16.51
C ARG A 54 -19.78 -6.50 -15.08
N ALA A 55 -18.71 -6.51 -14.29
CA ALA A 55 -18.76 -6.78 -12.86
C ALA A 55 -19.78 -5.86 -12.17
N ALA A 56 -20.44 -6.38 -11.15
CA ALA A 56 -21.38 -5.58 -10.37
C ALA A 56 -20.60 -4.56 -9.51
N VAL A 57 -21.02 -3.30 -9.55
CA VAL A 57 -20.61 -2.28 -8.59
C VAL A 57 -21.56 -2.32 -7.40
N ASP A 58 -21.05 -2.17 -6.18
CA ASP A 58 -21.91 -2.03 -5.00
C ASP A 58 -22.70 -0.70 -5.09
N THR A 59 -24.03 -0.83 -5.13
CA THR A 59 -24.97 0.30 -5.20
C THR A 59 -25.79 0.49 -3.93
N ALA A 60 -25.42 -0.20 -2.84
CA ALA A 60 -26.03 0.00 -1.54
C ALA A 60 -25.85 1.46 -1.07
N GLY A 61 -26.93 2.04 -0.54
CA GLY A 61 -26.91 3.43 -0.05
C GLY A 61 -26.74 4.50 -1.14
N ALA A 62 -26.90 4.18 -2.43
CA ALA A 62 -26.75 5.17 -3.50
C ALA A 62 -27.73 6.34 -3.34
N GLU A 63 -27.18 7.56 -3.34
CA GLU A 63 -27.92 8.81 -3.17
C GLU A 63 -28.25 9.46 -4.52
N SER A 64 -29.12 10.47 -4.48
CA SER A 64 -29.45 11.26 -5.67
C SER A 64 -28.20 11.88 -6.30
N PHE A 65 -28.04 11.66 -7.60
CA PHE A 65 -26.99 12.22 -8.44
C PHE A 65 -27.64 12.84 -9.68
N SER A 66 -27.39 14.12 -9.89
CA SER A 66 -27.86 14.85 -11.07
C SER A 66 -26.68 15.27 -11.93
N THR A 67 -26.81 15.07 -13.24
CA THR A 67 -25.84 15.51 -14.24
C THR A 67 -26.56 15.95 -15.51
N TRP A 68 -25.83 16.48 -16.48
CA TRP A 68 -26.34 16.89 -17.78
C TRP A 68 -25.75 15.99 -18.85
N LEU A 69 -26.61 15.37 -19.66
CA LEU A 69 -26.20 14.47 -20.73
C LEU A 69 -26.71 14.98 -22.09
N PRO A 70 -26.05 14.64 -23.21
CA PRO A 70 -26.59 14.92 -24.54
C PRO A 70 -28.03 14.46 -24.70
N ASN A 71 -28.85 15.27 -25.35
CA ASN A 71 -30.27 15.00 -25.56
C ASN A 71 -30.51 13.59 -26.15
N GLY A 72 -31.36 12.80 -25.48
CA GLY A 72 -31.73 11.46 -25.91
C GLY A 72 -30.66 10.38 -25.65
N LEU A 73 -29.51 10.73 -25.07
CA LEU A 73 -28.54 9.73 -24.62
C LEU A 73 -29.10 8.91 -23.45
N TYR A 74 -29.76 9.56 -22.49
CA TYR A 74 -30.25 8.88 -21.29
C TYR A 74 -31.41 7.92 -21.59
N GLY A 75 -32.28 8.28 -22.54
CA GLY A 75 -33.33 7.40 -23.03
C GLY A 75 -32.76 6.10 -23.61
N ARG A 76 -31.84 6.23 -24.57
CA ARG A 76 -31.17 5.07 -25.19
C ARG A 76 -30.37 4.23 -24.18
N PHE A 77 -29.73 4.89 -23.22
CA PHE A 77 -29.01 4.21 -22.14
C PHE A 77 -29.95 3.35 -21.27
N LYS A 78 -31.16 3.83 -20.96
CA LYS A 78 -32.16 3.04 -20.24
C LYS A 78 -32.63 1.82 -21.03
N GLU A 79 -32.87 1.99 -22.33
CA GLU A 79 -33.22 0.88 -23.22
C GLU A 79 -32.14 -0.21 -23.19
N ASP A 80 -30.87 0.18 -23.30
CA ASP A 80 -29.74 -0.75 -23.22
C ASP A 80 -29.63 -1.43 -21.83
N CYS A 81 -29.87 -0.71 -20.74
CA CYS A 81 -29.92 -1.30 -19.39
C CYS A 81 -31.03 -2.35 -19.27
N SER A 82 -32.23 -2.04 -19.74
CA SER A 82 -33.36 -2.98 -19.74
C SER A 82 -33.08 -4.20 -20.60
N ALA A 83 -32.50 -4.03 -21.79
CA ALA A 83 -32.11 -5.13 -22.67
C ALA A 83 -31.06 -6.06 -22.03
N ARG A 84 -30.19 -5.52 -21.18
CA ARG A 84 -29.15 -6.28 -20.46
C ARG A 84 -29.59 -6.82 -19.09
N GLY A 85 -30.83 -6.54 -18.65
CA GLY A 85 -31.30 -6.95 -17.33
C GLY A 85 -30.59 -6.25 -16.16
N VAL A 86 -30.04 -5.05 -16.40
CA VAL A 86 -29.28 -4.28 -15.40
C VAL A 86 -30.12 -3.08 -14.95
N SER A 87 -30.13 -2.79 -13.64
CA SER A 87 -30.82 -1.59 -13.14
C SER A 87 -30.12 -0.30 -13.60
N TYR A 88 -30.85 0.80 -13.75
CA TYR A 88 -30.26 2.06 -14.22
C TYR A 88 -29.18 2.60 -13.28
N THR A 89 -29.36 2.43 -11.96
CA THR A 89 -28.36 2.75 -10.94
C THR A 89 -27.09 1.93 -11.17
N GLN A 90 -27.25 0.64 -11.45
CA GLN A 90 -26.13 -0.27 -11.69
C GLN A 90 -25.40 0.05 -12.99
N GLY A 91 -26.13 0.27 -14.08
CA GLY A 91 -25.53 0.66 -15.36
C GLY A 91 -24.77 1.97 -15.24
N LEU A 92 -25.30 2.95 -14.49
CA LEU A 92 -24.62 4.24 -14.30
C LEU A 92 -23.36 4.08 -13.45
N ALA A 93 -23.44 3.30 -12.36
CA ALA A 93 -22.28 2.99 -11.53
C ALA A 93 -21.19 2.26 -12.32
N GLN A 94 -21.56 1.29 -13.17
CA GLN A 94 -20.63 0.60 -14.07
C GLN A 94 -20.04 1.51 -15.16
N SER A 95 -20.82 2.49 -15.64
CA SER A 95 -20.35 3.48 -16.62
C SER A 95 -19.30 4.40 -15.99
N VAL A 96 -19.57 4.91 -14.78
CA VAL A 96 -18.65 5.78 -14.04
C VAL A 96 -17.40 5.01 -13.62
N ARG A 97 -17.53 3.79 -13.09
CA ARG A 97 -16.38 2.93 -12.76
C ARG A 97 -15.51 2.67 -13.98
N GLY A 98 -16.12 2.29 -15.11
CA GLY A 98 -15.37 2.06 -16.35
C GLY A 98 -14.62 3.32 -16.85
N TRP A 99 -15.20 4.51 -16.69
CA TRP A 99 -14.51 5.76 -17.02
C TRP A 99 -13.33 6.02 -16.08
N LEU A 100 -13.51 5.82 -14.77
CA LEU A 100 -12.45 5.97 -13.75
C LEU A 100 -11.28 5.00 -13.96
N ASP A 101 -11.58 3.77 -14.39
CA ASP A 101 -10.57 2.75 -14.69
C ASP A 101 -9.78 3.10 -15.95
N ALA A 102 -10.44 3.69 -16.96
CA ALA A 102 -9.81 4.18 -18.19
C ALA A 102 -9.03 5.49 -18.02
N HIS A 103 -9.31 6.25 -16.96
CA HIS A 103 -8.65 7.51 -16.63
C HIS A 103 -7.96 7.41 -15.27
N PRO A 104 -6.87 6.64 -15.13
CA PRO A 104 -6.11 6.51 -13.88
C PRO A 104 -5.58 7.87 -13.40
N SER A 105 -5.46 8.18 -12.10
CA SER A 105 -4.98 9.51 -11.65
C SER A 105 -3.66 9.87 -12.35
N PRO A 106 -3.39 11.13 -12.74
CA PRO A 106 -2.14 11.50 -13.39
C PRO A 106 -0.87 11.14 -12.58
N GLY A 107 -1.00 10.94 -11.26
CA GLY A 107 0.06 10.38 -10.42
C GLY A 107 0.27 8.86 -10.54
N ARG A 108 -0.56 8.17 -11.34
CA ARG A 108 -0.64 6.71 -11.52
C ARG A 108 0.06 6.25 -12.82
N GLN A 109 1.21 6.84 -13.14
CA GLN A 109 2.09 6.28 -14.17
C GLN A 109 3.40 5.82 -13.53
N SER A 110 3.30 4.78 -12.71
CA SER A 110 4.39 3.83 -12.59
C SER A 110 4.06 2.67 -13.52
N HIS A 111 4.77 2.56 -14.64
CA HIS A 111 4.76 1.35 -15.47
C HIS A 111 5.37 0.14 -14.74
N THR A 112 5.89 0.33 -13.52
CA THR A 112 6.64 -0.66 -12.74
C THR A 112 5.91 -1.14 -11.46
N GLY A 113 4.65 -0.71 -11.26
CA GLY A 113 3.86 -1.03 -10.06
C GLY A 113 4.12 -0.07 -8.90
N PRO A 114 3.67 -0.40 -7.66
CA PRO A 114 3.86 0.45 -6.50
C PRO A 114 5.34 0.53 -6.10
N GLN A 115 5.69 1.62 -5.43
CA GLN A 115 6.97 1.70 -4.72
C GLN A 115 6.94 0.76 -3.50
N ARG A 116 7.98 -0.05 -3.32
CA ARG A 116 8.03 -1.11 -2.29
C ARG A 116 9.09 -0.76 -1.25
N LYS A 117 8.65 -0.59 -0.01
CA LYS A 117 9.50 -0.23 1.14
C LYS A 117 9.60 -1.43 2.07
N ILE A 118 10.74 -2.09 2.08
CA ILE A 118 10.98 -3.29 2.86
C ILE A 118 11.64 -2.89 4.17
N VAL A 119 10.91 -2.97 5.29
CA VAL A 119 11.43 -2.62 6.61
C VAL A 119 11.99 -3.87 7.28
N CYS A 120 13.31 -4.05 7.19
CA CYS A 120 13.96 -5.32 7.57
C CYS A 120 15.17 -5.14 8.48
N ASN A 121 15.35 -6.10 9.39
CA ASN A 121 16.52 -6.32 10.23
C ASN A 121 16.33 -7.65 10.97
N GLN A 122 17.34 -8.52 10.96
CA GLN A 122 17.35 -9.76 11.75
C GLN A 122 17.29 -9.51 13.27
N LYS A 123 17.66 -8.31 13.72
CA LYS A 123 17.61 -8.00 15.14
C LYS A 123 16.18 -7.71 15.57
N GLY A 124 15.73 -8.44 16.60
CA GLY A 124 14.49 -8.13 17.32
C GLY A 124 14.59 -6.81 18.09
N GLY A 125 13.47 -6.10 18.23
CA GLY A 125 13.41 -4.92 19.10
C GLY A 125 14.06 -3.63 18.57
N VAL A 126 14.52 -3.59 17.32
CA VAL A 126 15.05 -2.36 16.68
C VAL A 126 13.94 -1.37 16.29
N GLY A 127 12.68 -1.79 16.36
CA GLY A 127 11.50 -0.98 16.02
C GLY A 127 11.08 -1.01 14.55
N LYS A 128 11.30 -2.13 13.85
CA LYS A 128 10.80 -2.38 12.47
C LYS A 128 9.31 -2.04 12.34
N THR A 129 8.51 -2.68 13.17
CA THR A 129 7.06 -2.52 13.24
C THR A 129 6.61 -1.07 13.49
N ALA A 130 7.32 -0.32 14.33
CA ALA A 130 7.01 1.09 14.57
C ALA A 130 7.38 1.97 13.38
N VAL A 131 8.51 1.71 12.72
CA VAL A 131 8.94 2.43 11.52
C VAL A 131 8.01 2.10 10.35
N ALA A 132 7.72 0.83 10.08
CA ALA A 132 6.82 0.37 9.03
C ALA A 132 5.43 1.01 9.16
N ALA A 133 4.81 0.91 10.35
CA ALA A 133 3.53 1.55 10.60
C ALA A 133 3.60 3.07 10.42
N GLY A 134 4.65 3.70 10.96
CA GLY A 134 4.80 5.15 10.95
C GLY A 134 4.97 5.73 9.54
N ILE A 135 5.85 5.15 8.72
CA ILE A 135 6.07 5.62 7.35
C ILE A 135 4.84 5.36 6.48
N ALA A 136 4.15 4.22 6.66
CA ALA A 136 2.92 3.92 5.93
C ALA A 136 1.83 4.97 6.20
N GLN A 137 1.67 5.36 7.47
CA GLN A 137 0.77 6.45 7.85
C GLN A 137 1.19 7.78 7.23
N ALA A 138 2.50 8.08 7.20
CA ALA A 138 3.00 9.33 6.63
C ALA A 138 2.77 9.41 5.11
N TYR A 139 2.97 8.31 4.38
CA TYR A 139 2.64 8.23 2.95
C TYR A 139 1.13 8.42 2.71
N ALA A 140 0.28 7.81 3.53
CA ALA A 140 -1.17 7.94 3.39
C ALA A 140 -1.67 9.36 3.70
N GLU A 141 -1.09 9.99 4.73
CA GLU A 141 -1.31 11.39 5.08
C GLU A 141 -0.89 12.33 3.93
N ASP A 142 0.20 12.02 3.22
CA ASP A 142 0.68 12.75 2.03
C ASP A 142 -0.12 12.45 0.74
N GLY A 143 -1.22 11.69 0.86
CA GLY A 143 -2.15 11.46 -0.23
C GLY A 143 -1.89 10.20 -1.06
N LYS A 144 -0.94 9.35 -0.69
CA LYS A 144 -0.67 8.08 -1.38
C LYS A 144 -1.63 6.99 -0.94
N ARG A 145 -1.99 6.08 -1.84
CA ARG A 145 -2.65 4.80 -1.51
C ARG A 145 -1.58 3.84 -1.01
N VAL A 146 -1.72 3.38 0.23
CA VAL A 146 -0.70 2.60 0.93
C VAL A 146 -1.26 1.27 1.37
N LEU A 147 -0.57 0.20 0.94
CA LEU A 147 -0.72 -1.11 1.52
C LEU A 147 0.38 -1.32 2.56
N LEU A 148 -0.01 -1.54 3.79
CA LEU A 148 0.85 -1.97 4.88
C LEU A 148 0.70 -3.48 5.04
N VAL A 149 1.78 -4.24 5.02
CA VAL A 149 1.72 -5.71 5.15
C VAL A 149 2.41 -6.12 6.43
N ASP A 150 1.66 -6.77 7.31
CA ASP A 150 2.21 -7.41 8.50
C ASP A 150 2.70 -8.81 8.13
N TYR A 151 3.99 -8.86 7.78
CA TYR A 151 4.64 -10.05 7.26
C TYR A 151 5.46 -10.77 8.35
N ASP A 152 5.46 -10.26 9.58
CA ASP A 152 6.01 -10.94 10.75
C ASP A 152 4.96 -11.90 11.33
N PRO A 153 5.25 -13.21 11.43
CA PRO A 153 4.36 -14.18 12.07
C PRO A 153 3.95 -13.85 13.50
N GLN A 154 4.69 -12.98 14.21
CA GLN A 154 4.29 -12.53 15.55
C GLN A 154 3.08 -11.57 15.50
N GLY A 155 2.84 -10.92 14.36
CA GLY A 155 1.71 -10.04 14.14
C GLY A 155 1.68 -8.79 15.02
N HIS A 156 2.86 -8.33 15.46
CA HIS A 156 2.99 -7.14 16.30
C HIS A 156 2.46 -5.88 15.62
N LEU A 157 2.52 -5.81 14.28
CA LEU A 157 2.05 -4.66 13.52
C LEU A 157 0.52 -4.58 13.53
N SER A 158 -0.16 -5.71 13.33
CA SER A 158 -1.62 -5.82 13.44
C SER A 158 -2.07 -5.50 14.87
N GLU A 159 -1.42 -6.12 15.86
CA GLU A 159 -1.76 -5.95 17.27
C GLU A 159 -1.65 -4.48 17.72
N GLN A 160 -0.53 -3.80 17.41
CA GLN A 160 -0.35 -2.41 17.83
C GLN A 160 -1.34 -1.43 17.17
N LEU A 161 -1.93 -1.82 16.04
CA LEU A 161 -2.93 -1.04 15.32
C LEU A 161 -4.36 -1.45 15.68
N GLY A 162 -4.55 -2.32 16.68
CA GLY A 162 -5.85 -2.76 17.15
C GLY A 162 -6.55 -3.73 16.21
N ILE A 163 -5.80 -4.44 15.35
CA ILE A 163 -6.31 -5.33 14.33
C ILE A 163 -5.99 -6.78 14.70
N ALA A 164 -7.01 -7.64 14.67
CA ALA A 164 -6.85 -9.05 14.94
C ALA A 164 -6.07 -9.74 13.81
N GLN A 165 -5.22 -10.70 14.18
CA GLN A 165 -4.58 -11.57 13.21
C GLN A 165 -5.62 -12.49 12.55
N ILE A 166 -5.33 -12.89 11.32
CA ILE A 166 -6.11 -13.88 10.60
C ILE A 166 -5.99 -15.24 11.33
N PRO A 167 -7.12 -15.86 11.74
CA PRO A 167 -7.13 -17.15 12.42
C PRO A 167 -6.50 -18.29 11.61
N PRO A 168 -6.01 -19.35 12.27
CA PRO A 168 -5.44 -20.50 11.59
C PRO A 168 -6.49 -21.21 10.71
N GLY A 169 -6.08 -21.58 9.49
CA GLY A 169 -6.91 -22.33 8.55
C GLY A 169 -7.86 -21.47 7.69
N GLU A 170 -7.89 -20.17 7.92
CA GLU A 170 -8.52 -19.20 7.01
C GLU A 170 -7.60 -18.87 5.82
N ASP A 171 -8.14 -18.18 4.82
CA ASP A 171 -7.31 -17.68 3.72
C ASP A 171 -6.38 -16.58 4.23
N SER A 172 -5.15 -16.52 3.71
CA SER A 172 -4.10 -15.65 4.26
C SER A 172 -2.99 -15.37 3.26
N LEU A 173 -2.15 -14.37 3.53
CA LEU A 173 -0.96 -14.12 2.72
C LEU A 173 -0.10 -15.39 2.58
N VAL A 174 0.06 -16.16 3.65
CA VAL A 174 0.81 -17.42 3.63
C VAL A 174 0.17 -18.47 2.73
N ALA A 175 -1.16 -18.61 2.77
CA ALA A 175 -1.87 -19.50 1.86
C ALA A 175 -1.64 -19.10 0.39
N HIS A 176 -1.75 -17.81 0.08
CA HIS A 176 -1.50 -17.27 -1.26
C HIS A 176 -0.07 -17.49 -1.73
N MET A 177 0.93 -17.22 -0.88
CA MET A 177 2.35 -17.47 -1.17
C MET A 177 2.65 -18.96 -1.44
N CYS A 178 1.90 -19.86 -0.78
CA CYS A 178 2.01 -21.30 -0.95
C CYS A 178 1.16 -21.85 -2.11
N ALA A 179 0.46 -20.99 -2.87
CA ALA A 179 -0.50 -21.36 -3.90
C ALA A 179 -1.66 -22.23 -3.37
N GLU A 180 -2.06 -21.99 -2.13
CA GLU A 180 -3.17 -22.63 -1.41
C GLU A 180 -4.36 -21.66 -1.18
N GLY A 181 -4.17 -20.37 -1.49
CA GLY A 181 -5.20 -19.33 -1.38
C GLY A 181 -6.40 -19.59 -2.28
N LYS A 182 -7.59 -19.16 -1.83
CA LYS A 182 -8.88 -19.53 -2.46
C LYS A 182 -9.75 -18.33 -2.81
N ALA A 183 -9.71 -17.27 -2.00
CA ALA A 183 -10.42 -16.02 -2.20
C ALA A 183 -9.50 -14.97 -2.83
N ASP A 184 -10.06 -13.84 -3.26
CA ASP A 184 -9.24 -12.69 -3.64
C ASP A 184 -8.55 -12.12 -2.38
N LEU A 185 -7.23 -11.93 -2.43
CA LEU A 185 -6.46 -11.39 -1.31
C LEU A 185 -6.98 -10.01 -0.85
N ARG A 186 -7.66 -9.27 -1.74
CA ARG A 186 -8.33 -8.00 -1.42
C ARG A 186 -9.36 -8.11 -0.30
N GLU A 187 -10.01 -9.26 -0.18
CA GLU A 187 -11.04 -9.49 0.83
C GLU A 187 -10.49 -9.51 2.25
N LEU A 188 -9.17 -9.72 2.39
CA LEU A 188 -8.48 -9.74 3.68
C LEU A 188 -7.98 -8.36 4.13
N LEU A 189 -8.11 -7.33 3.28
CA LEU A 189 -7.60 -6.00 3.57
C LEU A 189 -8.49 -5.25 4.57
N VAL A 190 -7.86 -4.68 5.59
CA VAL A 190 -8.54 -3.80 6.56
C VAL A 190 -8.21 -2.35 6.23
N THR A 191 -9.24 -1.52 6.06
CA THR A 191 -9.08 -0.08 5.77
C THR A 191 -9.11 0.72 7.06
N PHE A 192 -8.15 1.64 7.23
CA PHE A 192 -8.19 2.59 8.34
C PHE A 192 -9.16 3.73 8.02
N GLU A 193 -10.15 3.92 8.89
CA GLU A 193 -11.24 4.89 8.72
C GLU A 193 -10.91 6.30 9.26
N ASP A 194 -9.71 6.51 9.81
CA ASP A 194 -9.30 7.83 10.31
C ASP A 194 -9.22 8.85 9.16
N GLU A 195 -9.86 10.01 9.33
CA GLU A 195 -9.97 11.04 8.30
C GLU A 195 -8.61 11.54 7.81
N ARG A 196 -7.57 11.49 8.66
CA ARG A 196 -6.20 11.88 8.31
C ARG A 196 -5.66 11.09 7.11
N PHE A 197 -6.07 9.84 6.97
CA PHE A 197 -5.61 8.98 5.89
C PHE A 197 -6.57 8.97 4.69
N GLY A 198 -7.79 9.50 4.82
CA GLY A 198 -8.75 9.58 3.72
C GLY A 198 -9.05 8.24 3.06
N LYS A 199 -9.11 7.16 3.85
CA LYS A 199 -9.26 5.75 3.39
C LYS A 199 -8.13 5.23 2.48
N ARG A 200 -6.98 5.92 2.47
CA ARG A 200 -5.82 5.53 1.64
C ARG A 200 -4.85 4.59 2.35
N LEU A 201 -5.02 4.36 3.65
CA LEU A 201 -4.21 3.39 4.39
C LEU A 201 -5.01 2.10 4.56
N GLN A 202 -4.49 1.02 4.01
CA GLN A 202 -5.01 -0.33 4.20
C GLN A 202 -3.90 -1.23 4.73
N ILE A 203 -4.28 -2.24 5.50
CA ILE A 203 -3.37 -3.26 6.01
C ILE A 203 -3.82 -4.64 5.59
N LEU A 204 -2.85 -5.46 5.18
CA LEU A 204 -2.99 -6.91 5.15
C LEU A 204 -2.49 -7.46 6.49
N PRO A 205 -3.39 -7.95 7.37
CA PRO A 205 -3.01 -8.37 8.72
C PRO A 205 -2.11 -9.59 8.71
N ALA A 206 -1.38 -9.79 9.80
CA ALA A 206 -0.62 -11.01 10.02
C ALA A 206 -1.58 -12.20 10.12
N CYS A 207 -1.05 -13.36 9.75
CA CYS A 207 -1.75 -14.63 9.90
C CYS A 207 -1.11 -15.45 11.01
N PHE A 208 -1.95 -16.07 11.83
CA PHE A 208 -1.50 -16.84 12.98
C PHE A 208 -0.57 -18.00 12.60
N ASP A 209 -0.79 -18.62 11.44
CA ASP A 209 0.04 -19.71 10.92
C ASP A 209 1.28 -19.23 10.14
N GLY A 210 1.59 -17.93 10.21
CA GLY A 210 2.75 -17.28 9.61
C GLY A 210 4.08 -18.00 9.86
N PHE A 211 4.23 -18.58 11.05
CA PHE A 211 5.46 -19.23 11.48
C PHE A 211 5.78 -20.51 10.68
N LEU A 212 4.81 -21.05 9.96
CA LEU A 212 4.98 -22.21 9.09
C LEU A 212 5.47 -21.84 7.69
N LEU A 213 5.51 -20.55 7.33
CA LEU A 213 5.76 -20.07 5.96
C LEU A 213 7.04 -20.66 5.37
N ASP A 214 8.18 -20.51 6.07
CA ASP A 214 9.47 -21.02 5.60
C ASP A 214 9.44 -22.53 5.37
N ALA A 215 8.84 -23.29 6.30
CA ALA A 215 8.71 -24.74 6.19
C ALA A 215 7.79 -25.16 5.03
N LYS A 216 6.65 -24.48 4.85
CA LYS A 216 5.72 -24.73 3.75
C LYS A 216 6.38 -24.44 2.42
N ILE A 217 7.07 -23.30 2.26
CA ILE A 217 7.76 -22.95 1.02
C ILE A 217 8.92 -23.92 0.73
N ALA A 218 9.72 -24.27 1.73
CA ALA A 218 10.86 -25.16 1.55
C ALA A 218 10.44 -26.57 1.08
N THR A 219 9.33 -27.09 1.59
CA THR A 219 8.88 -28.46 1.32
C THR A 219 7.94 -28.59 0.12
N ASN A 220 7.34 -27.49 -0.34
CA ASN A 220 6.40 -27.52 -1.45
C ASN A 220 7.13 -27.58 -2.81
N THR A 221 7.13 -28.78 -3.41
CA THR A 221 7.79 -29.07 -4.69
C THR A 221 7.17 -28.34 -5.90
N ARG A 222 5.97 -27.76 -5.76
CA ARG A 222 5.34 -26.97 -6.82
C ARG A 222 5.90 -25.55 -6.90
N ILE A 223 6.54 -25.06 -5.84
CA ILE A 223 7.15 -23.73 -5.79
C ILE A 223 8.54 -23.79 -6.42
N ARG A 224 8.67 -23.23 -7.62
CA ARG A 224 9.95 -23.22 -8.37
C ARG A 224 10.87 -22.05 -8.02
N ARG A 225 10.32 -20.89 -7.65
CA ARG A 225 11.06 -19.65 -7.31
C ARG A 225 10.63 -19.15 -5.94
N ARG A 226 11.28 -19.58 -4.87
CA ARG A 226 10.81 -19.37 -3.50
C ARG A 226 10.81 -17.89 -3.11
N GLU A 227 11.76 -17.15 -3.64
CA GLU A 227 12.02 -15.73 -3.43
C GLU A 227 10.90 -14.89 -4.08
N ALA A 228 10.34 -15.36 -5.19
CA ALA A 228 9.23 -14.68 -5.87
C ALA A 228 7.84 -14.98 -5.25
N THR A 229 7.76 -15.69 -4.12
CA THR A 229 6.45 -16.09 -3.55
C THR A 229 5.65 -14.90 -3.04
N LEU A 230 6.29 -13.94 -2.36
CA LEU A 230 5.63 -12.73 -1.87
C LEU A 230 5.14 -11.87 -3.04
N GLU A 231 6.00 -11.66 -4.05
CA GLU A 231 5.65 -10.92 -5.27
C GLU A 231 4.40 -11.50 -5.94
N ARG A 232 4.37 -12.81 -6.19
CA ARG A 232 3.24 -13.47 -6.83
C ARG A 232 1.95 -13.40 -6.01
N ALA A 233 2.05 -13.41 -4.69
CA ALA A 233 0.89 -13.28 -3.81
C ALA A 233 0.33 -11.85 -3.81
N LEU A 234 1.21 -10.84 -3.87
CA LEU A 234 0.82 -9.43 -3.82
C LEU A 234 0.53 -8.81 -5.20
N GLU A 235 1.00 -9.43 -6.29
CA GLU A 235 0.80 -8.96 -7.68
C GLU A 235 -0.66 -8.55 -7.98
N PRO A 236 -1.70 -9.32 -7.57
CA PRO A 236 -3.07 -8.89 -7.78
C PRO A 236 -3.40 -7.56 -7.13
N LEU A 237 -2.80 -7.21 -5.98
CA LEU A 237 -3.09 -5.98 -5.23
C LEU A 237 -2.35 -4.75 -5.75
N GLU A 238 -1.22 -4.94 -6.45
CA GLU A 238 -0.29 -3.86 -6.77
C GLU A 238 -0.92 -2.68 -7.49
N THR A 239 -1.93 -2.90 -8.34
CA THR A 239 -2.59 -1.84 -9.10
C THR A 239 -3.38 -0.85 -8.24
N ASP A 240 -3.71 -1.25 -7.02
CA ASP A 240 -4.60 -0.53 -6.12
C ASP A 240 -3.83 0.42 -5.19
N PHE A 241 -2.50 0.30 -5.16
CA PHE A 241 -1.63 1.04 -4.26
C PHE A 241 -0.55 1.81 -5.02
N ASP A 242 -0.10 2.91 -4.42
CA ASP A 242 1.06 3.68 -4.87
C ASP A 242 2.31 3.24 -4.10
N ILE A 243 2.14 2.88 -2.83
CA ILE A 243 3.20 2.41 -1.93
C ILE A 243 2.78 1.08 -1.29
N VAL A 244 3.71 0.13 -1.21
CA VAL A 244 3.60 -1.07 -0.38
C VAL A 244 4.71 -1.06 0.66
N VAL A 245 4.35 -1.13 1.94
CA VAL A 245 5.29 -1.19 3.07
C VAL A 245 5.21 -2.57 3.70
N ILE A 246 6.34 -3.28 3.77
CA ILE A 246 6.42 -4.63 4.37
C ILE A 246 7.12 -4.54 5.72
N ASP A 247 6.44 -4.94 6.80
CA ASP A 247 7.08 -5.17 8.11
C ASP A 247 7.61 -6.60 8.18
N CYS A 248 8.93 -6.76 8.08
CA CYS A 248 9.55 -8.07 7.95
C CYS A 248 9.79 -8.75 9.31
N PRO A 249 9.79 -10.09 9.35
CA PRO A 249 10.17 -10.83 10.55
C PRO A 249 11.65 -10.59 10.94
N PRO A 250 12.06 -10.87 12.19
CA PRO A 250 13.45 -10.81 12.63
C PRO A 250 14.30 -12.02 12.20
N SER A 251 13.88 -12.82 11.21
CA SER A 251 14.63 -13.98 10.72
C SER A 251 15.34 -13.66 9.40
N LEU A 252 16.47 -14.33 9.13
CA LEU A 252 17.15 -14.34 7.83
C LEU A 252 16.70 -15.58 7.00
N GLY A 253 15.42 -15.93 7.05
CA GLY A 253 14.86 -17.11 6.39
C GLY A 253 14.32 -16.82 4.99
N ILE A 254 13.65 -17.81 4.39
CA ILE A 254 13.04 -17.70 3.05
C ILE A 254 12.04 -16.55 3.00
N ALA A 255 11.32 -16.30 4.10
CA ALA A 255 10.43 -15.16 4.20
C ALA A 255 11.16 -13.83 3.96
N MET A 256 12.32 -13.64 4.59
CA MET A 256 13.15 -12.44 4.42
C MET A 256 13.66 -12.33 2.98
N ASP A 257 14.16 -13.42 2.40
CA ASP A 257 14.59 -13.44 0.99
C ASP A 257 13.46 -13.03 0.05
N ALA A 258 12.24 -13.51 0.30
CA ALA A 258 11.07 -13.15 -0.50
C ALA A 258 10.68 -11.67 -0.36
N ALA A 259 10.85 -11.08 0.82
CA ALA A 259 10.66 -9.65 1.03
C ALA A 259 11.72 -8.80 0.31
N ILE A 260 13.00 -9.20 0.41
CA ILE A 260 14.11 -8.53 -0.27
C ILE A 260 13.92 -8.62 -1.79
N TYR A 261 13.61 -9.81 -2.31
CA TYR A 261 13.31 -10.01 -3.73
C TYR A 261 12.13 -9.15 -4.18
N TYR A 262 11.07 -9.05 -3.39
CA TYR A 262 9.93 -8.17 -3.70
C TYR A 262 10.34 -6.69 -3.76
N GLY A 263 11.22 -6.24 -2.86
CA GLY A 263 11.73 -4.87 -2.79
C GLY A 263 12.74 -4.47 -3.87
N ARG A 264 13.21 -5.43 -4.70
CA ARG A 264 14.18 -5.16 -5.77
C ARG A 264 13.70 -4.07 -6.71
N ARG A 265 14.65 -3.32 -7.28
CA ARG A 265 14.38 -2.39 -8.37
C ARG A 265 13.92 -3.16 -9.60
N ARG A 266 12.83 -2.70 -10.21
CA ARG A 266 12.25 -3.28 -11.43
C ARG A 266 12.71 -2.49 -12.66
N ASP A 267 12.64 -3.11 -13.83
CA ASP A 267 12.98 -2.44 -15.09
C ASP A 267 12.14 -1.18 -15.30
N GLY A 268 12.83 -0.05 -15.53
CA GLY A 268 12.19 1.25 -15.71
C GLY A 268 11.85 1.98 -14.41
N GLU A 269 12.12 1.39 -13.25
CA GLU A 269 11.90 2.03 -11.96
C GLU A 269 13.08 2.96 -11.62
N PRO A 270 12.84 4.19 -11.15
CA PRO A 270 13.91 5.07 -10.72
C PRO A 270 14.70 4.49 -9.54
N THR A 271 16.01 4.70 -9.53
CA THR A 271 16.88 4.42 -8.38
C THR A 271 16.32 5.04 -7.11
N GLY A 272 16.18 4.24 -6.05
CA GLY A 272 15.67 4.69 -4.75
C GLY A 272 14.15 4.74 -4.64
N ALA A 273 13.40 4.40 -5.69
CA ALA A 273 11.94 4.33 -5.62
C ALA A 273 11.45 3.09 -4.86
N SER A 274 12.17 1.97 -4.89
CA SER A 274 11.90 0.78 -4.07
C SER A 274 13.19 0.29 -3.42
N GLY A 275 13.07 -0.39 -2.29
CA GLY A 275 14.24 -0.94 -1.62
C GLY A 275 14.06 -1.17 -0.13
N VAL A 276 15.18 -1.29 0.56
CA VAL A 276 15.22 -1.63 1.99
C VAL A 276 15.42 -0.39 2.87
N ILE A 277 14.64 -0.33 3.95
CA ILE A 277 14.84 0.59 5.06
C ILE A 277 15.25 -0.27 6.25
N ILE A 278 16.39 0.05 6.88
CA ILE A 278 16.96 -0.79 7.93
C ILE A 278 16.97 -0.03 9.26
N PRO A 279 16.02 -0.31 10.16
CA PRO A 279 16.06 0.22 11.52
C PRO A 279 17.20 -0.42 12.31
N VAL A 280 17.99 0.40 13.00
CA VAL A 280 19.14 -0.02 13.81
C VAL A 280 19.13 0.68 15.16
N LEU A 281 19.77 0.08 16.17
CA LEU A 281 20.05 0.77 17.43
C LEU A 281 21.49 1.30 17.43
N ALA A 282 21.74 2.34 18.22
CA ALA A 282 23.09 2.85 18.46
C ALA A 282 23.85 1.99 19.48
N GLU A 283 24.13 0.73 19.11
CA GLU A 283 24.89 -0.24 19.90
C GLU A 283 25.55 -1.31 19.01
N ASP A 284 26.61 -1.94 19.52
CA ASP A 284 27.48 -2.85 18.76
C ASP A 284 26.74 -4.05 18.17
N SER A 285 25.80 -4.64 18.91
CA SER A 285 25.05 -5.81 18.43
C SER A 285 24.15 -5.47 17.22
N SER A 286 23.78 -4.20 17.02
CA SER A 286 23.09 -3.78 15.80
C SER A 286 24.03 -3.73 14.59
N ALA A 287 25.32 -3.42 14.79
CA ALA A 287 26.30 -3.43 13.71
C ALA A 287 26.54 -4.85 13.20
N THR A 288 26.65 -5.83 14.10
CA THR A 288 26.73 -7.25 13.72
C THR A 288 25.49 -7.71 12.97
N ALA A 289 24.31 -7.33 13.46
CA ALA A 289 23.06 -7.70 12.80
C ALA A 289 22.89 -7.07 11.41
N TYR A 290 23.32 -5.83 11.26
CA TYR A 290 23.35 -5.15 9.96
C TYR A 290 24.33 -5.82 8.99
N ALA A 291 25.52 -6.21 9.45
CA ALA A 291 26.51 -6.89 8.62
C ALA A 291 25.98 -8.22 8.07
N MET A 292 25.36 -9.03 8.92
CA MET A 292 24.75 -10.31 8.52
C MET A 292 23.58 -10.12 7.53
N LEU A 293 22.71 -9.13 7.74
CA LEU A 293 21.65 -8.81 6.77
C LEU A 293 22.24 -8.35 5.44
N THR A 294 23.28 -7.52 5.48
CA THR A 294 23.94 -7.01 4.26
C THR A 294 24.60 -8.15 3.48
N GLU A 295 25.28 -9.07 4.16
CA GLU A 295 25.84 -10.29 3.55
C GLU A 295 24.76 -11.14 2.86
N GLN A 296 23.61 -11.34 3.51
CA GLN A 296 22.47 -12.04 2.89
C GLN A 296 21.96 -11.31 1.64
N ILE A 297 21.75 -9.99 1.73
CA ILE A 297 21.25 -9.19 0.61
C ILE A 297 22.22 -9.26 -0.58
N GLU A 298 23.52 -9.09 -0.34
CA GLU A 298 24.52 -9.14 -1.41
C GLU A 298 24.61 -10.54 -2.04
N SER A 299 24.56 -11.61 -1.24
CA SER A 299 24.46 -12.98 -1.77
C SER A 299 23.25 -13.16 -2.67
N LEU A 300 22.07 -12.68 -2.23
CA LEU A 300 20.83 -12.81 -3.00
C LEU A 300 20.86 -11.99 -4.30
N LYS A 301 21.46 -10.78 -4.26
CA LYS A 301 21.66 -9.94 -5.45
C LYS A 301 22.56 -10.63 -6.47
N GLU A 302 23.66 -11.24 -6.03
CA GLU A 302 24.58 -11.98 -6.89
C GLU A 302 23.93 -13.23 -7.49
N ASP A 303 23.25 -14.03 -6.66
CA ASP A 303 22.66 -15.31 -7.08
C ASP A 303 21.53 -15.16 -8.09
N LEU A 304 20.77 -14.05 -8.00
CA LEU A 304 19.57 -13.81 -8.79
C LEU A 304 19.69 -12.64 -9.77
N ASP A 305 20.87 -12.03 -9.89
CA ASP A 305 21.15 -10.84 -10.73
C ASP A 305 20.15 -9.70 -10.47
N LEU A 306 20.03 -9.31 -9.19
CA LEU A 306 19.06 -8.30 -8.73
C LEU A 306 19.74 -6.96 -8.48
N GLU A 307 19.01 -5.89 -8.80
CA GLU A 307 19.31 -4.56 -8.30
C GLU A 307 18.42 -4.27 -7.08
N LEU A 308 19.03 -3.91 -5.95
CA LEU A 308 18.30 -3.53 -4.73
C LEU A 308 18.92 -2.23 -4.20
N ASP A 309 18.07 -1.22 -4.01
CA ASP A 309 18.50 0.04 -3.43
C ASP A 309 18.38 -0.01 -1.90
N TYR A 310 19.41 0.49 -1.21
CA TYR A 310 19.34 0.74 0.21
C TYR A 310 18.78 2.15 0.44
N LEU A 311 17.49 2.24 0.73
CA LEU A 311 16.81 3.53 0.90
C LEU A 311 17.36 4.31 2.11
N GLY A 312 17.77 3.58 3.16
CA GLY A 312 18.52 4.18 4.25
C GLY A 312 18.37 3.50 5.60
N LEU A 313 19.09 4.04 6.58
CA LEU A 313 19.10 3.61 7.97
C LEU A 313 18.20 4.48 8.84
N VAL A 314 17.49 3.86 9.78
CA VAL A 314 16.76 4.56 10.83
C VAL A 314 17.37 4.22 12.18
N VAL A 315 18.13 5.14 12.77
CA VAL A 315 18.73 4.92 14.09
C VAL A 315 17.66 5.18 15.14
N ASN A 316 17.07 4.12 15.69
CA ASN A 316 15.90 4.18 16.54
C ASN A 316 16.26 3.98 18.03
N LEU A 317 15.32 4.37 18.91
CA LEU A 317 15.45 4.31 20.37
C LEU A 317 16.76 4.93 20.88
N TYR A 318 17.19 6.02 20.23
CA TYR A 318 18.44 6.68 20.54
C TYR A 318 18.34 7.41 21.87
N ASP A 319 19.31 7.17 22.75
CA ASP A 319 19.48 7.90 24.00
C ASP A 319 20.96 8.23 24.20
N SER A 320 21.32 9.50 24.03
CA SER A 320 22.70 9.98 24.20
C SER A 320 23.22 9.83 25.64
N ARG A 321 22.32 9.71 26.63
CA ARG A 321 22.68 9.53 28.04
C ARG A 321 23.23 8.13 28.33
N ARG A 322 23.07 7.17 27.42
CA ARG A 322 23.70 5.85 27.48
C ARG A 322 25.23 5.90 27.25
N GLY A 323 25.79 7.09 27.03
CA GLY A 323 27.22 7.35 27.10
C GLY A 323 27.97 7.07 25.80
N PHE A 324 29.23 6.69 25.94
CA PHE A 324 30.17 6.61 24.82
C PHE A 324 29.72 5.63 23.73
N VAL A 325 29.19 4.46 24.10
CA VAL A 325 28.75 3.43 23.14
C VAL A 325 27.66 3.98 22.21
N ALA A 326 26.63 4.63 22.76
CA ALA A 326 25.55 5.20 21.96
C ALA A 326 26.05 6.34 21.04
N THR A 327 26.89 7.23 21.56
CA THR A 327 27.37 8.38 20.76
C THR A 327 28.41 8.01 19.70
N SER A 328 29.22 6.97 19.94
CA SER A 328 30.18 6.44 18.96
C SER A 328 29.48 5.60 17.89
N SER A 329 28.55 4.73 18.28
CA SER A 329 27.73 3.94 17.33
C SER A 329 26.92 4.84 16.38
N LEU A 330 26.29 5.91 16.90
CA LEU A 330 25.58 6.87 16.05
C LEU A 330 26.53 7.56 15.04
N ARG A 331 27.76 7.90 15.46
CA ARG A 331 28.76 8.47 14.57
C ARG A 331 29.18 7.48 13.49
N GLN A 332 29.33 6.20 13.84
CA GLN A 332 29.65 5.14 12.89
C GLN A 332 28.54 4.99 11.84
N TRP A 333 27.28 4.92 12.26
CA TRP A 333 26.14 4.87 11.34
C TRP A 333 26.12 6.06 10.37
N LYS A 334 26.35 7.28 10.87
CA LYS A 334 26.44 8.47 10.01
C LYS A 334 27.65 8.48 9.08
N SER A 335 28.76 7.85 9.47
CA SER A 335 29.97 7.80 8.66
C SER A 335 29.93 6.82 7.50
N LEU A 336 28.96 5.89 7.47
CA LEU A 336 28.79 4.99 6.33
C LEU A 336 28.52 5.76 5.03
N GLY A 337 27.76 6.86 5.11
CA GLY A 337 27.41 7.70 3.97
C GLY A 337 26.34 7.07 3.09
N ASP A 338 26.58 5.85 2.63
CA ASP A 338 25.68 5.04 1.83
C ASP A 338 25.58 3.61 2.42
N PRO A 339 24.40 3.15 2.87
CA PRO A 339 23.14 3.89 2.92
C PRO A 339 23.13 5.11 3.85
N PRO A 340 22.36 6.16 3.53
CA PRO A 340 22.25 7.35 4.37
C PRO A 340 21.44 7.07 5.64
N VAL A 341 21.70 7.83 6.71
CA VAL A 341 20.83 7.85 7.90
C VAL A 341 19.65 8.79 7.64
N LEU A 342 18.46 8.22 7.44
CA LEU A 342 17.22 8.96 7.15
C LEU A 342 16.70 9.73 8.38
N ALA A 343 16.80 9.10 9.55
CA ALA A 343 16.37 9.69 10.81
C ALA A 343 17.11 9.08 12.00
N VAL A 344 17.18 9.89 13.06
CA VAL A 344 17.53 9.45 14.42
C VAL A 344 16.30 9.71 15.28
N ILE A 345 15.74 8.64 15.84
CA ILE A 345 14.50 8.69 16.62
C ILE A 345 14.84 8.34 18.07
N GLY A 346 14.41 9.20 18.99
CA GLY A 346 14.60 8.99 20.42
C GLY A 346 13.73 7.87 20.99
N ASP A 347 14.00 7.48 22.23
CA ASP A 347 13.10 6.63 23.01
C ASP A 347 11.89 7.45 23.51
N LEU A 348 10.86 7.55 22.66
CA LEU A 348 9.68 8.39 22.86
C LEU A 348 8.48 7.58 23.38
N LYS A 349 7.65 8.21 24.21
CA LYS A 349 6.53 7.54 24.89
C LYS A 349 5.30 7.40 24.01
N GLU A 350 5.13 8.30 23.04
CA GLU A 350 3.91 8.46 22.24
C GLU A 350 3.62 7.20 21.42
N GLN A 351 4.66 6.51 20.91
CA GLN A 351 4.47 5.23 20.25
C GLN A 351 3.92 4.16 21.20
N ARG A 352 4.44 4.07 22.43
CA ARG A 352 3.95 3.10 23.42
C ARG A 352 2.50 3.41 23.83
N GLU A 353 2.18 4.68 23.96
CA GLU A 353 0.82 5.14 24.26
C GLU A 353 -0.14 4.83 23.09
N ALA A 354 0.27 5.09 21.85
CA ALA A 354 -0.50 4.76 20.65
C ALA A 354 -0.76 3.25 20.51
N VAL A 355 0.29 2.42 20.70
CA VAL A 355 0.21 0.95 20.72
C VAL A 355 -0.79 0.48 21.79
N ARG A 356 -0.70 1.03 23.01
CA ARG A 356 -1.61 0.67 24.11
C ARG A 356 -3.07 1.00 23.81
N MET A 357 -3.31 2.01 22.97
CA MET A 357 -4.65 2.41 22.53
C MET A 357 -5.10 1.68 21.26
N GLY A 358 -4.25 0.85 20.65
CA GLY A 358 -4.54 0.20 19.37
C GLY A 358 -4.77 1.21 18.25
N ARG A 359 -4.02 2.32 18.22
CA ARG A 359 -4.22 3.42 17.28
C ARG A 359 -2.96 3.73 16.47
N PRO A 360 -3.10 4.14 15.19
CA PRO A 360 -2.00 4.67 14.41
C PRO A 360 -1.33 5.88 15.12
N LEU A 361 0.00 5.92 15.16
CA LEU A 361 0.78 7.01 15.79
C LEU A 361 0.38 8.40 15.29
N LEU A 362 0.30 8.61 13.97
CA LEU A 362 -0.05 9.90 13.37
C LEU A 362 -1.50 10.29 13.63
N ALA A 363 -2.37 9.33 13.95
CA ALA A 363 -3.74 9.62 14.42
C ALA A 363 -3.79 9.94 15.92
N TYR A 364 -2.94 9.28 16.72
CA TYR A 364 -2.88 9.44 18.18
C TYR A 364 -2.14 10.72 18.60
N ALA A 365 -0.93 10.93 18.09
CA ALA A 365 -0.03 12.02 18.44
C ALA A 365 0.59 12.64 17.16
N PRO A 366 -0.22 13.32 16.32
CA PRO A 366 0.21 13.79 15.00
C PRO A 366 1.38 14.77 15.00
N HIS A 367 1.63 15.46 16.11
CA HIS A 367 2.62 16.53 16.22
C HIS A 367 3.83 16.13 17.09
N CYS A 368 3.95 14.85 17.47
CA CYS A 368 5.12 14.42 18.24
C CYS A 368 6.36 14.28 17.36
N ASP A 369 7.53 14.32 17.99
CA ASP A 369 8.82 14.21 17.30
C ASP A 369 8.93 12.93 16.46
N GLN A 370 8.32 11.83 16.92
CA GLN A 370 8.30 10.58 16.18
C GLN A 370 7.45 10.67 14.92
N ALA A 371 6.29 11.31 14.96
CA ALA A 371 5.44 11.52 13.78
C ALA A 371 6.15 12.38 12.73
N GLU A 372 6.83 13.44 13.15
CA GLU A 372 7.66 14.26 12.26
C GLU A 372 8.83 13.47 11.66
N ALA A 373 9.46 12.59 12.44
CA ALA A 373 10.50 11.70 11.93
C ALA A 373 9.95 10.74 10.85
N MET A 374 8.76 10.16 11.05
CA MET A 374 8.13 9.30 10.03
C MET A 374 7.83 10.04 8.73
N ARG A 375 7.34 11.29 8.82
CA ARG A 375 7.15 12.15 7.65
C ARG A 375 8.46 12.43 6.93
N ARG A 376 9.55 12.66 7.68
CA ARG A 376 10.88 12.90 7.09
C ARG A 376 11.40 11.65 6.37
N ILE A 377 11.26 10.48 6.99
CA ILE A 377 11.65 9.20 6.38
C ILE A 377 10.85 8.96 5.09
N ALA A 378 9.53 9.13 5.13
CA ALA A 378 8.67 8.97 3.96
C ALA A 378 9.13 9.89 2.82
N ARG A 379 9.26 11.20 3.05
CA ARG A 379 9.74 12.14 2.01
C ARG A 379 11.13 11.82 1.46
N ALA A 380 12.04 11.37 2.30
CA ALA A 380 13.40 11.03 1.89
C ALA A 380 13.48 9.70 1.12
N SER A 381 12.42 8.89 1.18
CA SER A 381 12.31 7.62 0.48
C SER A 381 11.20 7.61 -0.57
N SER A 382 10.58 8.75 -0.90
CA SER A 382 9.51 8.91 -1.91
C SER A 382 10.01 9.00 -3.34
#